data_AF-A0A2R6CCY1-F1
#
_entry.id   AF-A0A2R6CCY1-F1
#
_cell.length_a   1.000
_cell.length_b   1.000
_cell.length_c   1.000
_cell.angle_alpha   90.00
_cell.angle_beta   90.00
_cell.angle_gamma   90.00
#
_symmetry.space_group_name_H-M   'P 1'
#
loop_
_entity.id
_entity.type
_entity.pdbx_description
1 polymer ?
#
loop_
_entity_poly.entity_id
_entity_poly.type
_entity_poly.pdbx_seq_one_letter_code
_entity_poly.pdbx_strand_id
1 'polypeptide(L)'
;MEELDLKEKVKLVGGKTIEECGTVISLLHRGRIEEADRLLSSVKKRVGLITKLCTEHPILLRLPVVRDANMEYVEAVCYYFFLTEGRVPPYTSFKVEPDEYILGLADLVGELRRRCLDLIRMGKLELASKTFDQMVETYEYIWRFEYPKKLVKGLRHKIDIDRKLLEDTRLILTQAHILAR
;
A
#
# COMPACT_ATOMS: atom_id res chain seq x y z
N MET A 1 28.69 19.78 6.96
CA MET A 1 27.58 20.75 7.04
C MET A 1 26.50 20.40 6.03
N GLU A 2 26.89 20.14 4.77
CA GLU A 2 25.97 19.80 3.66
C GLU A 2 25.24 18.44 3.82
N GLU A 3 25.90 17.39 4.32
CA GLU A 3 25.26 16.06 4.48
C GLU A 3 24.18 16.04 5.59
N LEU A 4 24.36 16.81 6.66
CA LEU A 4 23.39 16.88 7.77
C LEU A 4 22.11 17.57 7.30
N ASP A 5 22.24 18.68 6.57
CA ASP A 5 21.12 19.41 5.99
C ASP A 5 20.33 18.55 4.99
N LEU A 6 21.02 17.78 4.14
CA LEU A 6 20.37 16.83 3.23
C LEU A 6 19.60 15.73 3.97
N LYS A 7 20.14 15.18 5.06
CA LYS A 7 19.45 14.18 5.88
C LYS A 7 18.20 14.76 6.54
N GLU A 8 18.27 15.99 7.07
CA GLU A 8 17.11 16.67 7.66
C GLU A 8 16.04 16.96 6.62
N LYS A 9 16.43 17.44 5.45
CA LYS A 9 15.54 17.67 4.31
C LYS A 9 14.81 16.39 3.89
N VAL A 10 15.52 15.27 3.73
CA VAL A 10 14.90 13.97 3.36
C VAL A 10 13.95 13.50 4.45
N LYS A 11 14.29 13.65 5.74
CA LYS A 11 13.38 13.29 6.83
C LYS A 11 12.09 14.11 6.80
N LEU A 12 12.17 15.41 6.56
CA LEU A 12 11.01 16.28 6.48
C LEU A 12 10.12 15.94 5.28
N VAL A 13 10.72 15.77 4.09
CA VAL A 13 9.98 15.42 2.87
C VAL A 13 9.38 14.01 2.98
N GLY A 14 10.12 13.05 3.51
CA GLY A 14 9.66 11.68 3.72
C GLY A 14 8.52 11.61 4.73
N GLY A 15 8.65 12.28 5.89
CA GLY A 15 7.59 12.37 6.88
C GLY A 15 6.30 12.99 6.31
N LYS A 16 6.42 14.06 5.52
CA LYS A 16 5.26 14.66 4.85
C LYS A 16 4.63 13.73 3.81
N THR A 17 5.45 12.96 3.11
CA THR A 17 4.97 11.97 2.12
C THR A 17 4.13 10.89 2.79
N ILE A 18 4.59 10.36 3.92
CA ILE A 18 3.87 9.36 4.73
C ILE A 18 2.50 9.91 5.18
N GLU A 19 2.49 11.12 5.77
CA GLU A 19 1.25 11.78 6.22
C GLU A 19 0.23 11.97 5.08
N GLU A 20 0.72 12.41 3.91
CA GLU A 20 -0.13 12.62 2.75
C GLU A 20 -0.62 11.30 2.13
N CYS A 21 0.17 10.23 2.12
CA CYS A 21 -0.27 8.89 1.71
C CYS A 21 -1.42 8.39 2.59
N GLY A 22 -1.29 8.49 3.92
CA GLY A 22 -2.39 8.15 4.83
C GLY A 22 -3.65 9.01 4.60
N THR A 23 -3.46 10.28 4.23
CA THR A 23 -4.57 11.15 3.83
C THR A 23 -5.23 10.70 2.52
N VAL A 24 -4.44 10.28 1.52
CA VAL A 24 -4.94 9.71 0.26
C VAL A 24 -5.81 8.48 0.56
N ILE A 25 -5.30 7.51 1.32
CA ILE A 25 -6.07 6.31 1.72
C ILE A 25 -7.38 6.70 2.41
N SER A 26 -7.33 7.68 3.33
CA SER A 26 -8.53 8.16 4.02
C SER A 26 -9.56 8.80 3.08
N LEU A 27 -9.12 9.58 2.09
CA LEU A 27 -9.99 10.18 1.08
C LEU A 27 -10.61 9.10 0.19
N LEU A 28 -9.84 8.09 -0.19
CA LEU A 28 -10.28 6.96 -1.01
C LEU A 28 -11.39 6.15 -0.34
N HIS A 29 -11.25 5.84 0.96
CA HIS A 29 -12.32 5.17 1.73
C HIS A 29 -13.61 5.99 1.83
N ARG A 30 -13.49 7.33 1.84
CA ARG A 30 -14.64 8.24 1.84
C ARG A 30 -15.21 8.50 0.44
N GLY A 31 -14.67 7.85 -0.60
CA GLY A 31 -15.10 8.03 -1.98
C GLY A 31 -14.70 9.37 -2.61
N ARG A 32 -13.80 10.14 -1.98
CA ARG A 32 -13.33 11.46 -2.48
C ARG A 32 -12.18 11.27 -3.48
N ILE A 33 -12.47 10.59 -4.59
CA ILE A 33 -11.46 10.13 -5.57
C ILE A 33 -10.70 11.31 -6.19
N GLU A 34 -11.38 12.38 -6.60
CA GLU A 34 -10.72 13.53 -7.25
C GLU A 34 -9.74 14.25 -6.32
N GLU A 35 -10.05 14.32 -5.02
CA GLU A 35 -9.17 14.93 -4.03
C GLU A 35 -7.99 14.03 -3.72
N ALA A 36 -8.23 12.72 -3.63
CA ALA A 36 -7.18 11.73 -3.52
C ALA A 36 -6.22 11.80 -4.72
N ASP A 37 -6.73 11.94 -5.94
CA ASP A 37 -5.92 12.06 -7.17
C ASP A 37 -5.00 13.30 -7.16
N ARG A 38 -5.56 14.46 -6.79
CA ARG A 38 -4.78 15.71 -6.67
C ARG A 38 -3.68 15.60 -5.62
N LEU A 39 -3.99 15.00 -4.48
CA LEU A 39 -3.01 14.80 -3.41
C LEU A 39 -1.94 13.77 -3.81
N LEU A 40 -2.34 12.64 -4.41
CA LEU A 40 -1.45 11.58 -4.87
C LEU A 40 -0.49 12.09 -5.96
N SER A 41 -0.95 13.00 -6.82
CA SER A 41 -0.09 13.71 -7.79
C SER A 41 1.01 14.53 -7.10
N SER A 42 0.72 15.11 -5.92
CA SER A 42 1.69 15.86 -5.13
C SER A 42 2.66 14.92 -4.39
N VAL A 43 2.15 13.83 -3.81
CA VAL A 43 2.94 12.74 -3.22
C VAL A 43 3.95 12.18 -4.23
N LYS A 44 3.50 11.89 -5.47
CA LYS A 44 4.37 11.39 -6.54
C LYS A 44 5.54 12.32 -6.85
N LYS A 45 5.33 13.64 -6.79
CA LYS A 45 6.41 14.63 -6.97
C LYS A 45 7.41 14.59 -5.82
N ARG A 46 6.95 14.40 -4.57
CA ARG A 46 7.81 14.29 -3.39
C ARG A 46 8.63 13.00 -3.39
N VAL A 47 8.03 11.87 -3.72
CA VAL A 47 8.74 10.60 -3.90
C VAL A 47 9.80 10.76 -4.99
N GLY A 48 9.47 11.39 -6.12
CA GLY A 48 10.45 11.70 -7.17
C GLY A 48 11.63 12.57 -6.70
N LEU A 49 11.39 13.52 -5.79
CA LEU A 49 12.44 14.31 -5.16
C LEU A 49 13.31 13.45 -4.22
N ILE A 50 12.70 12.60 -3.39
CA ILE A 50 13.43 11.67 -2.52
C ILE A 50 14.31 10.74 -3.35
N THR A 51 13.76 10.13 -4.42
CA THR A 51 14.50 9.27 -5.35
C THR A 51 15.69 10.00 -5.96
N LYS A 52 15.50 11.24 -6.42
CA LYS A 52 16.57 12.06 -6.98
C LYS A 52 17.69 12.29 -5.95
N LEU A 53 17.34 12.74 -4.74
CA LEU A 53 18.31 13.00 -3.67
C LEU A 53 19.08 11.74 -3.27
N CYS A 54 18.40 10.59 -3.20
CA CYS A 54 19.05 9.31 -2.90
C CYS A 54 19.97 8.83 -4.04
N THR A 55 19.65 9.16 -5.29
CA THR A 55 20.52 8.86 -6.45
C THR A 55 21.79 9.70 -6.41
N GLU A 56 21.67 10.99 -6.11
CA GLU A 56 22.81 11.91 -5.98
C GLU A 56 23.65 11.61 -4.72
N HIS A 57 23.00 11.16 -3.64
CA HIS A 57 23.63 10.87 -2.35
C HIS A 57 23.14 9.52 -1.79
N PRO A 58 23.74 8.39 -2.19
CA PRO A 58 23.31 7.03 -1.78
C PRO A 58 23.27 6.78 -0.27
N ILE A 59 24.01 7.56 0.53
CA ILE A 59 23.96 7.48 2.00
C ILE A 59 22.55 7.74 2.56
N LEU A 60 21.71 8.49 1.84
CA LEU A 60 20.35 8.83 2.24
C LEU A 60 19.38 7.64 2.19
N LEU A 61 19.66 6.62 1.37
CA LEU A 61 18.87 5.37 1.32
C LEU A 61 18.84 4.63 2.66
N ARG A 62 19.83 4.88 3.52
CA ARG A 62 19.90 4.26 4.85
C ARG A 62 18.93 4.89 5.86
N LEU A 63 18.26 5.99 5.51
CA LEU A 63 17.30 6.64 6.37
C LEU A 63 15.98 5.84 6.35
N PRO A 64 15.48 5.36 7.51
CA PRO A 64 14.25 4.55 7.57
C PRO A 64 13.04 5.21 6.91
N VAL A 65 12.93 6.54 7.05
CA VAL A 65 11.86 7.35 6.47
C VAL A 65 11.73 7.24 4.94
N VAL A 66 12.83 6.93 4.23
CA VAL A 66 12.79 6.72 2.77
C VAL A 66 12.02 5.46 2.45
N ARG A 67 12.35 4.37 3.15
CA ARG A 67 11.69 3.08 3.00
C ARG A 67 10.21 3.18 3.36
N ASP A 68 9.91 3.79 4.51
CA ASP A 68 8.54 3.95 4.99
C ASP A 68 7.71 4.79 4.01
N ALA A 69 8.25 5.91 3.51
CA ALA A 69 7.58 6.73 2.51
C ALA A 69 7.33 6.00 1.19
N ASN A 70 8.27 5.17 0.73
CA ASN A 70 8.12 4.38 -0.48
C ASN A 70 7.06 3.28 -0.33
N MET A 71 7.02 2.59 0.82
CA MET A 71 5.99 1.60 1.13
C MET A 71 4.58 2.21 1.14
N GLU A 72 4.41 3.30 1.88
CA GLU A 72 3.15 4.06 1.96
C GLU A 72 2.70 4.60 0.59
N TYR A 73 3.66 5.04 -0.23
CA TYR A 73 3.39 5.45 -1.60
C TYR A 73 2.89 4.29 -2.47
N VAL A 74 3.53 3.12 -2.38
CA VAL A 74 3.10 1.92 -3.13
C VAL A 74 1.69 1.53 -2.74
N GLU A 75 1.39 1.46 -1.44
CA GLU A 75 0.06 1.15 -0.93
C GLU A 75 -1.00 2.14 -1.45
N ALA A 76 -0.76 3.44 -1.29
CA ALA A 76 -1.68 4.49 -1.72
C ALA A 76 -1.96 4.47 -3.23
N VAL A 77 -0.92 4.28 -4.05
CA VAL A 77 -1.08 4.16 -5.51
C VAL A 77 -1.84 2.89 -5.87
N CYS A 78 -1.48 1.74 -5.30
CA CYS A 78 -2.13 0.49 -5.62
C CYS A 78 -3.61 0.50 -5.22
N TYR A 79 -3.93 1.06 -4.06
CA TYR A 79 -5.31 1.21 -3.62
C TYR A 79 -6.10 2.15 -4.53
N TYR A 80 -5.52 3.31 -4.92
CA TYR A 80 -6.13 4.22 -5.88
C TYR A 80 -6.51 3.50 -7.19
N PHE A 81 -5.54 2.83 -7.82
CA PHE A 81 -5.75 2.14 -9.11
C PHE A 81 -6.71 0.96 -8.99
N PHE A 82 -6.73 0.26 -7.87
CA PHE A 82 -7.74 -0.77 -7.64
C PHE A 82 -9.14 -0.17 -7.63
N LEU A 83 -9.33 0.98 -6.98
CA LEU A 83 -10.63 1.63 -6.90
C LEU A 83 -11.12 2.23 -8.21
N THR A 84 -10.21 2.78 -9.01
CA THR A 84 -10.55 3.50 -10.24
C THR A 84 -10.53 2.61 -11.48
N GLU A 85 -9.67 1.59 -11.50
CA GLU A 85 -9.41 0.76 -12.68
C GLU A 85 -9.55 -0.75 -12.40
N GLY A 86 -9.82 -1.16 -11.16
CA GLY A 86 -9.99 -2.57 -10.82
C GLY A 86 -8.72 -3.41 -10.94
N ARG A 87 -7.54 -2.79 -10.83
CA ARG A 87 -6.24 -3.47 -10.94
C ARG A 87 -5.19 -2.90 -9.99
N VAL A 88 -4.24 -3.74 -9.59
CA VAL A 88 -3.02 -3.32 -8.89
C VAL A 88 -1.90 -3.06 -9.91
N PRO A 89 -1.26 -1.89 -9.94
CA PRO A 89 -0.15 -1.61 -10.85
C PRO A 89 1.06 -2.51 -10.59
N PRO A 90 1.75 -3.01 -11.63
CA PRO A 90 2.93 -3.87 -11.45
C PRO A 90 4.13 -3.08 -10.93
N TYR A 91 5.11 -3.78 -10.35
CA TYR A 91 6.36 -3.22 -9.84
C TYR A 91 7.07 -2.26 -10.82
N THR A 92 7.05 -2.58 -12.12
CA THR A 92 7.66 -1.76 -13.18
C THR A 92 7.07 -0.35 -13.31
N SER A 93 5.93 -0.08 -12.67
CA SER A 93 5.32 1.26 -12.59
C SER A 93 5.96 2.15 -11.51
N PHE A 94 6.83 1.59 -10.68
CA PHE A 94 7.41 2.26 -9.51
C PHE A 94 8.93 2.41 -9.64
N LYS A 95 9.46 3.46 -8.99
CA LYS A 95 10.89 3.71 -8.85
C LYS A 95 11.32 3.53 -7.39
N VAL A 96 11.02 2.36 -6.86
CA VAL A 96 11.27 1.95 -5.46
C VAL A 96 12.04 0.64 -5.46
N GLU A 97 12.65 0.29 -4.32
CA GLU A 97 13.33 -0.99 -4.19
C GLU A 97 12.31 -2.15 -4.21
N PRO A 98 12.68 -3.36 -4.70
CA PRO A 98 11.76 -4.48 -4.78
C PRO A 98 11.12 -4.84 -3.43
N ASP A 99 11.88 -4.72 -2.34
CA ASP A 99 11.38 -5.02 -0.99
C ASP A 99 10.37 -3.98 -0.49
N GLU A 100 10.55 -2.70 -0.82
CA GLU A 100 9.61 -1.61 -0.53
C GLU A 100 8.27 -1.83 -1.25
N TYR A 101 8.30 -2.26 -2.51
CA TYR A 101 7.09 -2.58 -3.26
C TYR A 101 6.35 -3.77 -2.65
N ILE A 102 7.05 -4.86 -2.36
CA ILE A 102 6.43 -6.07 -1.79
C ILE A 102 5.84 -5.78 -0.39
N LEU A 103 6.53 -4.98 0.43
CA LEU A 103 6.02 -4.61 1.74
C LEU A 103 4.83 -3.66 1.66
N GLY A 104 4.81 -2.70 0.72
CA GLY A 104 3.64 -1.85 0.48
C GLY A 104 2.43 -2.63 -0.04
N LEU A 105 2.63 -3.67 -0.86
CA LEU A 105 1.54 -4.57 -1.24
C LEU A 105 1.00 -5.38 -0.06
N ALA A 106 1.85 -5.75 0.90
CA ALA A 106 1.39 -6.44 2.10
C ALA A 106 0.51 -5.52 2.96
N ASP A 107 0.86 -4.24 3.08
CA ASP A 107 0.00 -3.27 3.78
C ASP A 107 -1.34 -3.04 3.05
N LEU A 108 -1.35 -3.04 1.71
CA LEU A 108 -2.57 -2.96 0.89
C LEU A 108 -3.62 -4.03 1.24
N VAL A 109 -3.22 -5.24 1.66
CA VAL A 109 -4.16 -6.31 2.06
C VAL A 109 -5.06 -5.84 3.21
N GLY A 110 -4.50 -5.08 4.16
CA GLY A 110 -5.24 -4.48 5.26
C GLY A 110 -6.29 -3.48 4.80
N GLU A 111 -5.95 -2.59 3.85
CA GLU A 111 -6.89 -1.59 3.33
C GLU A 111 -7.98 -2.20 2.43
N LEU A 112 -7.64 -3.23 1.66
CA LEU A 112 -8.63 -4.02 0.92
C LEU A 112 -9.60 -4.74 1.88
N ARG A 113 -9.11 -5.29 3.00
CA ARG A 113 -9.99 -5.86 4.05
C ARG A 113 -10.94 -4.81 4.58
N ARG A 114 -10.43 -3.65 4.97
CA ARG A 114 -11.24 -2.54 5.50
C ARG A 114 -12.38 -2.20 4.53
N ARG A 115 -12.04 -2.03 3.26
CA ARG A 115 -13.03 -1.80 2.21
C ARG A 115 -14.05 -2.93 2.09
N CYS A 116 -13.61 -4.18 2.09
CA CYS A 116 -14.48 -5.34 1.97
C CYS A 116 -15.53 -5.34 3.11
N LEU A 117 -15.09 -5.15 4.35
CA LEU A 117 -15.99 -5.08 5.51
C LEU A 117 -16.96 -3.89 5.44
N ASP A 118 -16.50 -2.72 5.00
CA ASP A 118 -17.37 -1.56 4.79
C ASP A 118 -18.43 -1.81 3.70
N LEU A 119 -18.06 -2.48 2.61
CA LEU A 119 -19.00 -2.84 1.55
C LEU A 119 -20.04 -3.87 2.02
N ILE A 120 -19.63 -4.86 2.82
CA ILE A 120 -20.56 -5.81 3.47
C ILE A 120 -21.55 -5.06 4.35
N ARG A 121 -21.06 -4.13 5.19
CA ARG A 121 -21.89 -3.29 6.06
C ARG A 121 -22.91 -2.46 5.27
N MET A 122 -22.57 -2.06 4.05
CA MET A 122 -23.44 -1.31 3.14
C MET A 122 -24.35 -2.21 2.27
N GLY A 123 -24.31 -3.54 2.44
CA GLY A 123 -25.06 -4.50 1.63
C GLY A 123 -24.57 -4.66 0.19
N LYS A 124 -23.37 -4.17 -0.13
CA LYS A 124 -22.80 -4.20 -1.49
C LYS A 124 -21.96 -5.47 -1.71
N LEU A 125 -22.60 -6.63 -1.66
CA LEU A 125 -21.91 -7.93 -1.60
C LEU A 125 -21.10 -8.29 -2.85
N GLU A 126 -21.53 -7.88 -4.04
CA GLU A 126 -20.77 -8.11 -5.28
C GLU A 126 -19.45 -7.35 -5.27
N LEU A 127 -19.47 -6.08 -4.82
CA LEU A 127 -18.26 -5.26 -4.71
C LEU A 127 -17.37 -5.76 -3.57
N ALA A 128 -17.95 -6.23 -2.47
CA ALA A 128 -17.20 -6.86 -1.39
C ALA A 128 -16.47 -8.12 -1.88
N SER A 129 -17.13 -8.95 -2.67
CA SER A 129 -16.55 -10.16 -3.25
C SER A 129 -15.38 -9.83 -4.18
N LYS A 130 -15.55 -8.87 -5.10
CA LYS A 130 -14.44 -8.39 -5.94
C LYS A 130 -13.25 -7.85 -5.15
N THR A 131 -13.54 -7.15 -4.05
CA THR A 131 -12.49 -6.62 -3.16
C THR A 131 -11.76 -7.76 -2.45
N PHE A 132 -12.49 -8.78 -1.99
CA PHE A 132 -11.90 -9.97 -1.38
C PHE A 132 -11.05 -10.78 -2.38
N ASP A 133 -11.50 -10.92 -3.62
CA ASP A 133 -10.71 -11.60 -4.67
C ASP A 133 -9.37 -10.88 -4.88
N GLN A 134 -9.38 -9.54 -4.92
CA GLN A 134 -8.13 -8.77 -5.01
C GLN A 134 -7.23 -8.96 -3.77
N MET A 135 -7.79 -9.12 -2.57
CA MET A 135 -6.98 -9.45 -1.39
C MET A 135 -6.27 -10.79 -1.57
N VAL A 136 -6.97 -11.80 -2.08
CA VAL A 136 -6.42 -13.13 -2.32
C VAL A 136 -5.29 -13.05 -3.35
N GLU A 137 -5.53 -12.40 -4.49
CA GLU A 137 -4.51 -12.22 -5.53
C GLU A 137 -3.26 -11.50 -5.02
N THR A 138 -3.45 -10.44 -4.22
CA THR A 138 -2.34 -9.67 -3.64
C THR A 138 -1.52 -10.54 -2.69
N TYR A 139 -2.18 -11.28 -1.80
CA TYR A 139 -1.52 -12.23 -0.88
C TYR A 139 -0.75 -13.32 -1.63
N GLU A 140 -1.37 -13.94 -2.64
CA GLU A 140 -0.74 -15.00 -3.43
C GLU A 140 0.47 -14.49 -4.20
N TYR A 141 0.41 -13.25 -4.71
CA TYR A 141 1.55 -12.60 -5.34
C TYR A 141 2.71 -12.44 -4.35
N ILE A 142 2.44 -11.92 -3.15
CA ILE A 142 3.45 -11.70 -2.12
C ILE A 142 4.03 -13.02 -1.58
N TRP A 143 3.18 -14.03 -1.38
CA TRP A 143 3.55 -15.36 -0.88
C TRP A 143 4.65 -16.02 -1.71
N ARG A 144 4.68 -15.78 -3.03
CA ARG A 144 5.72 -16.30 -3.93
C ARG A 144 7.14 -15.84 -3.56
N PHE A 145 7.26 -14.71 -2.87
CA PHE A 145 8.55 -14.15 -2.44
C PHE A 145 9.01 -14.63 -1.05
N GLU A 146 8.25 -15.52 -0.40
CA GLU A 146 8.66 -16.07 0.90
C GLU A 146 9.85 -17.05 0.80
N TYR A 147 10.00 -17.73 -0.34
CA TYR A 147 11.07 -18.70 -0.60
C TYR A 147 12.03 -18.16 -1.68
N PRO A 148 13.36 -18.09 -1.46
CA PRO A 148 14.14 -18.56 -0.31
C PRO A 148 14.11 -17.57 0.89
N LYS A 149 13.99 -18.13 2.10
CA LYS A 149 13.94 -17.39 3.37
C LYS A 149 15.02 -16.30 3.41
N LYS A 150 14.61 -15.05 3.68
CA LYS A 150 15.42 -13.81 3.90
C LYS A 150 15.57 -12.83 2.72
N LEU A 151 14.84 -12.97 1.61
CA LEU A 151 14.89 -11.95 0.54
C LEU A 151 14.38 -10.58 1.02
N VAL A 152 13.27 -10.57 1.79
CA VAL A 152 12.66 -9.34 2.31
C VAL A 152 12.51 -9.43 3.83
N LYS A 153 13.22 -8.54 4.55
CA LYS A 153 13.14 -8.46 6.02
C LYS A 153 11.75 -7.95 6.44
N GLY A 154 11.08 -8.73 7.29
CA GLY A 154 9.76 -8.39 7.84
C GLY A 154 8.58 -9.01 7.08
N LEU A 155 8.81 -9.56 5.89
CA LEU A 155 7.74 -10.07 5.04
C LEU A 155 6.95 -11.22 5.66
N ARG A 156 7.65 -12.17 6.29
CA ARG A 156 7.02 -13.36 6.88
C ARG A 156 5.96 -13.00 7.92
N HIS A 157 6.24 -12.00 8.75
CA HIS A 157 5.28 -11.55 9.76
C HIS A 157 4.03 -10.95 9.13
N LYS A 158 4.19 -10.11 8.09
CA LYS A 158 3.05 -9.55 7.34
C LYS A 158 2.24 -10.64 6.64
N ILE A 159 2.90 -11.60 5.98
CA ILE A 159 2.24 -12.77 5.38
C ILE A 159 1.40 -13.55 6.40
N ASP A 160 1.92 -13.79 7.60
CA ASP A 160 1.18 -14.52 8.64
C ASP A 160 -0.04 -13.71 9.12
N ILE A 161 0.07 -12.38 9.19
CA ILE A 161 -1.07 -11.47 9.47
C ILE A 161 -2.09 -11.52 8.33
N ASP A 162 -1.65 -11.33 7.08
CA ASP A 162 -2.49 -11.27 5.89
C ASP A 162 -3.28 -12.56 5.68
N ARG A 163 -2.68 -13.72 5.99
CA ARG A 163 -3.38 -15.00 6.00
C ARG A 163 -4.57 -14.97 6.93
N LYS A 164 -4.37 -14.51 8.17
CA LYS A 164 -5.45 -14.40 9.16
C LYS A 164 -6.53 -13.42 8.69
N LEU A 165 -6.12 -12.28 8.12
CA LEU A 165 -7.06 -11.30 7.56
C LEU A 165 -7.92 -11.92 6.46
N LEU A 166 -7.34 -12.74 5.58
CA LEU A 166 -8.08 -13.44 4.53
C LEU A 166 -9.06 -14.47 5.09
N GLU A 167 -8.64 -15.30 6.03
CA GLU A 167 -9.48 -16.32 6.68
C GLU A 167 -10.69 -15.67 7.36
N ASP A 168 -10.44 -14.63 8.17
CA ASP A 168 -11.49 -13.90 8.87
C ASP A 168 -12.45 -13.19 7.88
N THR A 169 -11.93 -12.57 6.79
CA THR A 169 -12.78 -11.88 5.80
C THR A 169 -13.64 -12.89 5.06
N ARG A 170 -13.09 -14.06 4.71
CA ARG A 170 -13.82 -15.13 4.01
C ARG A 170 -15.01 -15.60 4.83
N LEU A 171 -14.81 -15.81 6.13
CA LEU A 171 -15.89 -16.22 7.04
C LEU A 171 -17.01 -15.18 7.05
N ILE A 172 -16.67 -13.90 7.26
CA ILE A 172 -17.65 -12.80 7.33
C ILE A 172 -18.39 -12.65 6.00
N LEU A 173 -17.68 -12.68 4.87
CA LEU A 173 -18.28 -12.54 3.54
C LEU A 173 -19.21 -13.72 3.22
N THR A 174 -18.82 -14.94 3.59
CA THR A 174 -19.67 -16.15 3.41
C THR A 174 -20.95 -16.04 4.23
N GLN A 175 -20.85 -15.61 5.49
CA GLN A 175 -22.02 -15.38 6.34
C GLN A 175 -22.95 -14.32 5.76
N ALA A 176 -22.39 -13.21 5.26
CA ALA A 176 -23.17 -12.15 4.63
C ALA A 176 -23.95 -12.66 3.40
N HIS A 177 -23.32 -13.49 2.56
CA HIS A 177 -23.98 -14.12 1.42
C HIS A 177 -25.10 -15.09 1.80
N ILE A 178 -24.95 -15.83 2.91
CA ILE A 178 -26.00 -16.73 3.41
C ILE A 178 -27.21 -15.93 3.91
N LEU A 179 -26.97 -14.83 4.64
CA LEU A 179 -28.02 -13.99 5.23
C LEU A 179 -28.77 -13.13 4.21
N ALA A 180 -28.18 -12.90 3.03
CA ALA A 180 -28.80 -12.11 1.96
C ALA A 180 -29.68 -12.95 1.00
N ARG A 181 -29.75 -14.27 1.20
CA ARG A 181 -30.65 -15.19 0.50
C ARG A 181 -32.00 -15.28 1.19
#